data_AF-A0A2E6NGZ0-F1
#
_entry.id   AF-A0A2E6NGZ0-F1
#
_cell.length_a   1.000
_cell.length_b   1.000
_cell.length_c   1.000
_cell.angle_alpha   90.00
_cell.angle_beta   90.00
_cell.angle_gamma   90.00
#
_symmetry.space_group_name_H-M   'P 1'
#
loop_
_entity.id
_entity.type
_entity.pdbx_description
1 polymer ?
#
loop_
_entity_poly.entity_id
_entity_poly.type
_entity_poly.pdbx_seq_one_letter_code
_entity_poly.pdbx_strand_id
1 'polypeptide(L)'
;MLLLVGVPWLFLKTVQNTIAEPYSIGVATVTEWTLHVQETGQPTPALISLVPSSSLVSQLFQQVFHRTMESLMTPSEPGMPVVLQEEFLAGLQDVFLPNEILAVARTVGLEQAQFNPVCMAVKREPSGGRTRQLFFVVFETPAFNEFRQELAKLYKERGGVLLFDPAALELVLPVASSDADFAGWWPLEVDRVVDCRAPIT
;
A
#
# COMPACT_ATOMS: atom_id res chain seq x y z
N MET A 1 -32.33 -13.72 37.95
CA MET A 1 -30.86 -13.56 37.88
C MET A 1 -30.56 -12.96 36.50
N LEU A 2 -30.39 -11.64 36.41
CA LEU A 2 -30.33 -10.90 35.14
C LEU A 2 -28.89 -10.85 34.57
N LEU A 3 -28.76 -11.41 33.38
CA LEU A 3 -27.84 -11.11 32.26
C LEU A 3 -26.71 -10.09 32.49
N LEU A 4 -25.47 -10.60 32.59
CA LEU A 4 -24.22 -9.89 32.30
C LEU A 4 -23.67 -10.38 30.95
N VAL A 5 -24.37 -10.07 29.85
CA VAL A 5 -23.89 -10.38 28.47
C VAL A 5 -23.67 -9.09 27.65
N GLY A 6 -23.95 -7.91 28.20
CA GLY A 6 -23.84 -6.64 27.47
C GLY A 6 -22.45 -6.01 27.44
N VAL A 7 -21.56 -6.38 28.37
CA VAL A 7 -20.26 -5.73 28.54
C VAL A 7 -19.28 -6.05 27.40
N PRO A 8 -19.10 -7.31 26.95
CA PRO A 8 -18.20 -7.63 25.84
C PRO A 8 -18.65 -7.00 24.51
N TRP A 9 -19.97 -6.87 24.30
CA TRP A 9 -20.54 -6.31 23.07
C TRP A 9 -20.28 -4.80 22.94
N LEU A 10 -20.33 -4.07 24.04
CA LEU A 10 -20.03 -2.64 24.05
C LEU A 10 -18.55 -2.37 23.77
N PHE A 11 -17.63 -3.15 24.33
CA PHE A 11 -16.20 -2.99 24.05
C PHE A 11 -15.83 -3.29 22.59
N LEU A 12 -16.42 -4.34 21.99
CA LEU A 12 -16.23 -4.64 20.56
C LEU A 12 -16.74 -3.51 19.65
N LYS A 13 -17.90 -2.91 19.96
CA LYS A 13 -18.42 -1.75 19.22
C LYS A 13 -17.54 -0.52 19.40
N THR A 14 -17.01 -0.26 20.59
CA THR A 14 -16.19 0.94 20.83
C THR A 14 -14.86 0.89 20.09
N VAL A 15 -14.17 -0.26 20.06
CA VAL A 15 -12.92 -0.41 19.29
C VAL A 15 -13.15 -0.30 17.79
N GLN A 16 -14.25 -0.86 17.28
CA GLN A 16 -14.64 -0.68 15.88
C GLN A 16 -14.96 0.79 15.54
N ASN A 17 -15.59 1.52 16.46
CA ASN A 17 -15.93 2.93 16.25
C ASN A 17 -14.68 3.83 16.18
N THR A 18 -13.65 3.59 17.00
CA THR A 18 -12.44 4.44 17.01
C THR A 18 -11.61 4.28 15.73
N ILE A 19 -11.56 3.07 15.16
CA ILE A 19 -10.85 2.82 13.89
C ILE A 19 -11.56 3.49 12.70
N ALA A 20 -12.87 3.74 12.81
CA ALA A 20 -13.69 4.35 11.76
C ALA A 20 -13.63 5.89 11.72
N GLU A 21 -12.98 6.53 12.69
CA GLU A 21 -12.81 7.99 12.70
C GLU A 21 -11.94 8.46 11.51
N PRO A 22 -12.23 9.60 10.87
CA PRO A 22 -11.42 10.11 9.76
C PRO A 22 -9.96 10.30 10.14
N TYR A 23 -9.03 9.87 9.28
CA TYR A 23 -7.60 10.16 9.46
C TYR A 23 -7.26 11.47 8.77
N SER A 24 -6.48 12.34 9.42
CA SER A 24 -6.11 13.62 8.85
C SER A 24 -4.73 13.56 8.20
N ILE A 25 -4.61 14.07 6.97
CA ILE A 25 -3.32 14.29 6.31
C ILE A 25 -3.18 15.75 5.87
N GLY A 26 -1.97 16.32 5.99
CA GLY A 26 -1.70 17.65 5.47
C GLY A 26 -1.75 17.66 3.93
N VAL A 27 -2.39 18.65 3.33
CA VAL A 27 -2.49 18.78 1.85
C VAL A 27 -1.11 18.82 1.18
N ALA A 28 -0.10 19.43 1.82
CA ALA A 28 1.28 19.47 1.33
C ALA A 28 2.00 18.12 1.39
N THR A 29 1.50 17.18 2.20
CA THR A 29 2.11 15.86 2.43
C THR A 29 1.72 14.84 1.35
N VAL A 30 0.79 15.19 0.46
CA VAL A 30 0.26 14.31 -0.60
C VAL A 30 0.75 14.67 -2.00
N THR A 31 1.56 15.73 -2.14
CA THR A 31 1.87 16.34 -3.44
C THR A 31 3.31 16.13 -3.92
N GLU A 32 4.15 15.50 -3.11
CA GLU A 32 5.57 15.34 -3.42
C GLU A 32 5.95 13.87 -3.28
N TRP A 33 6.01 13.16 -4.41
CA TRP A 33 6.36 11.75 -4.47
C TRP A 33 7.57 11.56 -5.37
N THR A 34 8.50 10.70 -4.96
CA THR A 34 9.69 10.37 -5.74
C THR A 34 9.72 8.90 -6.09
N LEU A 35 10.07 8.58 -7.32
CA LEU A 35 10.23 7.21 -7.78
C LEU A 35 11.62 6.71 -7.43
N HIS A 36 11.66 5.64 -6.64
CA HIS A 36 12.89 4.97 -6.25
C HIS A 36 12.91 3.58 -6.87
N VAL A 37 14.09 3.16 -7.35
CA VAL A 37 14.36 1.78 -7.73
C VAL A 37 15.03 1.10 -6.55
N GLN A 38 14.49 -0.03 -6.13
CA GLN A 38 15.07 -0.88 -5.11
C GLN A 38 16.09 -1.83 -5.74
N GLU A 39 17.15 -2.15 -4.98
CA GLU A 39 18.07 -3.20 -5.37
C GLU A 39 17.39 -4.57 -5.31
N THR A 40 17.51 -5.35 -6.38
CA THR A 40 16.99 -6.72 -6.44
C THR A 40 17.66 -7.59 -5.38
N GLY A 41 16.87 -8.34 -4.60
CA GLY A 41 17.38 -9.22 -3.55
C GLY A 41 17.36 -8.63 -2.13
N GLN A 42 16.99 -7.35 -1.99
CA GLN A 42 16.56 -6.81 -0.70
C GLN A 42 15.19 -7.40 -0.32
N PRO A 43 14.88 -7.56 0.99
CA PRO A 43 13.59 -8.08 1.46
C PRO A 43 12.48 -7.02 1.37
N THR A 44 12.35 -6.36 0.22
CA THR A 44 11.28 -5.39 -0.08
C THR A 44 10.31 -6.01 -1.09
N PRO A 45 9.01 -5.69 -1.04
CA PRO A 45 8.07 -6.21 -2.03
C PRO A 45 8.23 -5.53 -3.40
N ALA A 46 8.69 -4.29 -3.42
CA ALA A 46 8.77 -3.44 -4.60
C ALA A 46 10.13 -3.52 -5.29
N LEU A 47 10.11 -3.53 -6.63
CA LEU A 47 11.25 -3.15 -7.47
C LEU A 47 11.28 -1.63 -7.66
N ILE A 48 10.11 -1.03 -7.89
CA ILE A 48 9.95 0.42 -8.02
C ILE A 48 8.86 0.86 -7.07
N SER A 49 9.12 1.92 -6.31
CA SER A 49 8.18 2.50 -5.37
C SER A 49 8.05 4.01 -5.53
N LEU A 50 6.85 4.53 -5.34
CA LEU A 50 6.61 5.95 -5.05
C LEU A 50 6.80 6.21 -3.56
N VAL A 51 7.82 6.99 -3.23
CA VAL A 51 8.18 7.35 -1.85
C VAL A 51 7.61 8.73 -1.53
N PRO A 52 6.85 8.89 -0.42
CA PRO A 52 6.32 10.19 -0.04
C PRO A 52 7.42 11.12 0.49
N SER A 53 7.34 12.42 0.20
CA SER A 53 8.23 13.41 0.81
C SER A 53 7.82 13.63 2.29
N SER A 54 8.68 13.19 3.20
CA SER A 54 8.67 13.46 4.65
C SER A 54 7.40 13.11 5.47
N SER A 55 7.62 12.49 6.64
CA SER A 55 6.70 12.30 7.77
C SER A 55 5.28 11.73 7.56
N LEU A 56 4.76 11.56 6.33
CA LEU A 56 3.39 11.07 6.05
C LEU A 56 3.07 9.81 6.84
N VAL A 57 3.90 8.79 6.65
CA VAL A 57 3.73 7.49 7.32
C VAL A 57 3.86 7.64 8.83
N SER A 58 4.77 8.48 9.32
CA SER A 58 4.90 8.75 10.75
C SER A 58 3.65 9.42 11.34
N GLN A 59 3.07 10.41 10.65
CA GLN A 59 1.83 11.09 11.08
C GLN A 59 0.64 10.12 11.12
N LEU A 60 0.49 9.29 10.09
CA LEU A 60 -0.56 8.27 10.03
C LEU A 60 -0.34 7.20 11.10
N PHE A 61 0.89 6.74 11.29
CA PHE A 61 1.24 5.76 12.32
C PHE A 61 0.90 6.26 13.73
N GLN A 62 1.21 7.52 14.04
CA GLN A 62 0.83 8.13 15.31
C GLN A 62 -0.69 8.13 15.51
N GLN A 63 -1.48 8.42 14.47
CA GLN A 63 -2.93 8.37 14.56
C GLN A 63 -3.44 6.93 14.77
N VAL A 64 -2.87 5.94 14.06
CA VAL A 64 -3.20 4.52 14.27
C VAL A 64 -2.87 4.10 15.71
N PHE A 65 -1.69 4.46 16.21
CA PHE A 65 -1.25 4.13 17.57
C PHE A 65 -2.19 4.73 18.63
N HIS A 66 -2.55 6.01 18.54
CA HIS A 66 -3.45 6.65 19.51
C HIS A 66 -4.85 6.02 19.55
N ARG A 67 -5.31 5.43 18.44
CA ARG A 67 -6.66 4.85 18.32
C ARG A 67 -6.73 3.40 18.73
N THR A 68 -5.70 2.64 18.37
CA THR A 68 -5.64 1.19 18.64
C THR A 68 -5.02 0.91 20.01
N MET A 69 -4.08 1.76 20.45
CA MET A 69 -3.19 1.53 21.59
C MET A 69 -2.41 0.21 21.46
N GLU A 70 -2.22 -0.26 20.23
CA GLU A 70 -1.52 -1.51 19.92
C GLU A 70 -0.04 -1.25 19.64
N SER A 71 0.80 -2.20 20.03
CA SER A 71 2.22 -2.19 19.67
C SER A 71 2.38 -2.64 18.22
N LEU A 72 2.48 -1.67 17.30
CA LEU A 72 2.65 -1.90 15.87
C LEU A 72 4.05 -1.45 15.41
N MET A 73 4.45 -1.95 14.25
CA MET A 73 5.69 -1.60 13.56
C MET A 73 5.35 -0.74 12.33
N THR A 74 6.26 0.15 11.92
CA THR A 74 6.19 0.93 10.66
C THR A 74 7.22 0.37 9.68
N PRO A 75 6.98 0.44 8.35
CA PRO A 75 8.01 0.06 7.38
C PRO A 75 9.26 0.93 7.55
N SER A 76 10.44 0.31 7.41
CA SER A 76 11.73 1.03 7.45
C SER A 76 11.93 1.94 6.22
N GLU A 77 11.40 1.52 5.08
CA GLU A 77 11.37 2.27 3.83
C GLU A 77 9.92 2.40 3.36
N PRO A 78 9.23 3.49 3.72
CA PRO A 78 7.85 3.70 3.30
C PRO A 78 7.77 4.02 1.81
N GLY A 79 6.84 3.37 1.11
CA GLY A 79 6.56 3.65 -0.28
C GLY A 79 5.38 2.85 -0.80
N MET A 80 4.77 3.35 -1.87
CA MET A 80 3.75 2.63 -2.63
C MET A 80 4.43 1.85 -3.75
N PRO A 81 4.41 0.50 -3.73
CA PRO A 81 4.92 -0.27 -4.85
C PRO A 81 4.16 0.09 -6.12
N VAL A 82 4.88 0.36 -7.20
CA VAL A 82 4.30 0.54 -8.54
C VAL A 82 4.63 -0.62 -9.47
N VAL A 83 5.74 -1.31 -9.18
CA VAL A 83 6.12 -2.60 -9.77
C VAL A 83 6.72 -3.46 -8.66
N LEU A 84 6.23 -4.69 -8.52
CA LEU A 84 6.71 -5.65 -7.54
C LEU A 84 7.99 -6.35 -8.04
N GLN A 85 8.84 -6.81 -7.10
CA GLN A 85 9.99 -7.65 -7.45
C GLN A 85 9.54 -8.94 -8.15
N GLU A 86 8.45 -9.55 -7.68
CA GLU A 86 7.92 -10.79 -8.27
C GLU A 86 7.44 -10.58 -9.71
N GLU A 87 6.79 -9.45 -10.03
CA GLU A 87 6.39 -9.12 -11.41
C GLU A 87 7.61 -8.98 -12.32
N PHE A 88 8.69 -8.40 -11.79
CA PHE A 88 9.93 -8.25 -12.53
C PHE A 88 10.61 -9.58 -12.80
N LEU A 89 10.82 -10.37 -11.76
CA LEU A 89 11.46 -11.68 -11.84
C LEU A 89 10.64 -12.69 -12.64
N ALA A 90 9.31 -12.61 -12.55
CA ALA A 90 8.43 -13.52 -13.26
C ALA A 90 8.49 -13.33 -14.77
N GLY A 91 8.69 -12.10 -15.28
CA GLY A 91 8.79 -11.91 -16.73
C GLY A 91 9.22 -10.55 -17.25
N LEU A 92 9.10 -9.44 -16.51
CA LEU A 92 9.52 -8.13 -17.05
C LEU A 92 11.04 -8.06 -17.31
N GLN A 93 11.84 -8.77 -16.51
CA GLN A 93 13.30 -8.78 -16.63
C GLN A 93 13.81 -9.32 -17.98
N ASP A 94 12.98 -10.07 -18.70
CA ASP A 94 13.34 -10.64 -20.00
C ASP A 94 13.45 -9.56 -21.10
N VAL A 95 12.79 -8.41 -20.92
CA VAL A 95 12.70 -7.35 -21.94
C VAL A 95 12.92 -5.93 -21.41
N PHE A 96 13.05 -5.78 -20.09
CA PHE A 96 13.33 -4.49 -19.43
C PHE A 96 14.46 -4.59 -18.42
N LEU A 97 15.26 -3.53 -18.37
CA LEU A 97 16.06 -3.18 -17.20
C LEU A 97 15.21 -2.35 -16.21
N PRO A 98 15.47 -2.40 -14.89
CA PRO A 98 14.71 -1.61 -13.90
C PRO A 98 14.66 -0.11 -14.22
N ASN A 99 15.77 0.47 -14.70
CA ASN A 99 15.84 1.88 -15.07
C ASN A 99 15.00 2.23 -16.32
N GLU A 100 14.72 1.28 -17.20
CA GLU A 100 13.81 1.51 -18.33
C GLU A 100 12.36 1.61 -17.84
N ILE A 101 11.97 0.74 -16.90
CA ILE A 101 10.64 0.80 -16.27
C ILE A 101 10.47 2.12 -15.50
N LEU A 102 11.52 2.54 -14.78
CA LEU A 102 11.56 3.85 -14.11
C LEU A 102 11.37 5.00 -15.12
N ALA A 103 12.01 4.93 -16.30
CA ALA A 103 11.87 5.95 -17.33
C ALA A 103 10.44 6.00 -17.89
N VAL A 104 9.76 4.86 -18.04
CA VAL A 104 8.34 4.81 -18.43
C VAL A 104 7.48 5.52 -17.37
N ALA A 105 7.67 5.20 -16.09
CA ALA A 105 6.93 5.82 -14.99
C ALA A 105 7.11 7.35 -14.94
N ARG A 106 8.35 7.83 -15.15
CA ARG A 106 8.65 9.27 -15.23
C ARG A 106 8.01 9.93 -16.46
N THR A 107 8.01 9.25 -17.61
CA THR A 107 7.42 9.78 -18.85
C THR A 107 5.92 9.96 -18.73
N VAL A 108 5.24 9.04 -18.04
CA VAL A 108 3.80 9.15 -17.71
C VAL A 108 3.52 10.24 -16.68
N GLY A 109 4.56 10.77 -16.01
CA GLY A 109 4.43 11.85 -15.05
C GLY A 109 3.98 11.39 -13.67
N LEU A 110 4.32 10.16 -13.28
CA LEU A 110 3.81 9.55 -12.05
C LEU A 110 4.26 10.31 -10.78
N GLU A 111 5.44 10.94 -10.77
CA GLU A 111 5.92 11.78 -9.65
C GLU A 111 5.16 13.12 -9.54
N GLN A 112 4.61 13.62 -10.65
CA GLN A 112 3.87 14.89 -10.71
C GLN A 112 2.36 14.69 -10.60
N ALA A 113 1.90 13.44 -10.50
CA ALA A 113 0.50 13.10 -10.46
C ALA A 113 -0.15 13.57 -9.15
N GLN A 114 -1.44 13.87 -9.23
CA GLN A 114 -2.25 14.07 -8.03
C GLN A 114 -2.66 12.70 -7.48
N PHE A 115 -2.28 12.41 -6.24
CA PHE A 115 -2.65 11.20 -5.53
C PHE A 115 -3.81 11.49 -4.58
N ASN A 116 -4.96 10.89 -4.86
CA ASN A 116 -6.16 11.07 -4.06
C ASN A 116 -6.24 9.94 -3.03
N PRO A 117 -6.16 10.22 -1.72
CA PRO A 117 -6.36 9.21 -0.71
C PRO A 117 -7.84 8.78 -0.69
N VAL A 118 -8.09 7.48 -0.69
CA VAL A 118 -9.45 6.91 -0.67
C VAL A 118 -9.87 6.63 0.77
N CYS A 119 -9.09 5.82 1.47
CA CYS A 119 -9.42 5.38 2.82
C CYS A 119 -8.16 4.93 3.58
N MET A 120 -8.24 4.98 4.91
CA MET A 120 -7.42 4.12 5.76
C MET A 120 -8.10 2.74 5.81
N ALA A 121 -7.35 1.74 5.40
CA ALA A 121 -7.76 0.35 5.38
C ALA A 121 -7.01 -0.49 6.41
N VAL A 122 -7.63 -1.59 6.82
CA VAL A 122 -7.04 -2.56 7.75
C VAL A 122 -7.34 -3.97 7.28
N LYS A 123 -6.30 -4.70 6.85
CA LYS A 123 -6.40 -6.12 6.50
C LYS A 123 -5.97 -6.98 7.69
N ARG A 124 -6.69 -8.06 7.94
CA ARG A 124 -6.41 -9.01 9.03
C ARG A 124 -6.42 -10.42 8.50
N GLU A 125 -5.34 -11.16 8.75
CA GLU A 125 -5.15 -12.52 8.26
C GLU A 125 -4.63 -13.44 9.38
N PRO A 126 -5.09 -14.69 9.47
CA PRO A 126 -4.47 -15.68 10.33
C PRO A 126 -3.01 -15.95 9.90
N SER A 127 -2.07 -15.89 10.84
CA SER A 127 -0.67 -16.24 10.62
C SER A 127 -0.07 -16.85 11.90
N GLY A 128 0.48 -18.06 11.79
CA GLY A 128 1.19 -18.72 12.89
C GLY A 128 0.39 -18.87 14.20
N GLY A 129 -0.93 -19.09 14.11
CA GLY A 129 -1.82 -19.19 15.29
C GLY A 129 -2.20 -17.84 15.92
N ARG A 130 -1.81 -16.72 15.31
CA ARG A 130 -2.21 -15.36 15.67
C ARG A 130 -2.91 -14.71 14.49
N THR A 131 -3.47 -13.52 14.69
CA THR A 131 -3.95 -12.67 13.60
C THR A 131 -2.88 -11.62 13.34
N ARG A 132 -2.31 -11.61 12.13
CA ARG A 132 -1.52 -10.49 11.67
C ARG A 132 -2.42 -9.43 11.06
N GLN A 133 -2.02 -8.17 11.17
CA GLN A 133 -2.78 -7.05 10.64
C GLN A 133 -1.90 -6.01 9.99
N LEU A 134 -2.41 -5.41 8.92
CA LEU A 134 -1.76 -4.35 8.17
C LEU A 134 -2.73 -3.16 8.06
N PHE A 135 -2.28 -2.01 8.54
CA PHE A 135 -2.90 -0.70 8.30
C PHE A 135 -2.21 -0.06 7.11
N PHE A 136 -3.00 0.42 6.16
CA PHE A 136 -2.51 1.02 4.93
C PHE A 136 -3.49 2.04 4.35
N VAL A 137 -3.00 2.95 3.54
CA VAL A 137 -3.84 3.91 2.81
C VAL A 137 -3.95 3.48 1.37
N VAL A 138 -5.18 3.42 0.86
CA VAL A 138 -5.47 3.22 -0.55
C VAL A 138 -5.45 4.58 -1.25
N PHE A 139 -4.69 4.69 -2.33
CA PHE A 139 -4.62 5.88 -3.17
C PHE A 139 -5.17 5.60 -4.57
N GLU A 140 -5.65 6.65 -5.21
CA GLU A 140 -6.02 6.64 -6.62
C GLU A 140 -5.33 7.75 -7.38
N THR A 141 -4.85 7.41 -8.57
CA THR A 141 -4.43 8.39 -9.55
C THR A 141 -4.54 7.80 -10.97
N PRO A 142 -5.08 8.55 -11.96
CA PRO A 142 -5.12 8.09 -13.35
C PRO A 142 -3.73 7.73 -13.89
N ALA A 143 -2.70 8.47 -13.49
CA ALA A 143 -1.32 8.28 -13.96
C ALA A 143 -0.77 6.88 -13.62
N PHE A 144 -1.20 6.26 -12.53
CA PHE A 144 -0.76 4.91 -12.15
C PHE A 144 -1.35 3.87 -13.10
N ASN A 145 -2.65 4.00 -13.40
CA ASN A 145 -3.30 3.12 -14.38
C ASN A 145 -2.67 3.30 -15.76
N GLU A 146 -2.43 4.54 -16.19
CA GLU A 146 -1.74 4.83 -17.46
C GLU A 146 -0.34 4.22 -17.50
N PHE A 147 0.43 4.34 -16.42
CA PHE A 147 1.75 3.72 -16.30
C PHE A 147 1.70 2.20 -16.46
N ARG A 148 0.81 1.53 -15.72
CA ARG A 148 0.66 0.07 -15.78
C ARG A 148 0.24 -0.38 -17.18
N GLN A 149 -0.67 0.35 -17.83
CA GLN A 149 -1.11 0.06 -19.20
C GLN A 149 0.01 0.27 -20.23
N GLU A 150 0.76 1.38 -20.15
CA GLU A 150 1.88 1.63 -21.06
C GLU A 150 2.99 0.59 -20.88
N LEU A 151 3.28 0.19 -19.63
CA LEU A 151 4.24 -0.88 -19.35
C LEU A 151 3.77 -2.21 -19.96
N ALA A 152 2.49 -2.57 -19.82
CA ALA A 152 1.92 -3.79 -20.41
C ALA A 152 2.00 -3.79 -21.95
N LYS A 153 1.70 -2.64 -22.57
CA LYS A 153 1.81 -2.44 -24.01
C LYS A 153 3.26 -2.62 -24.49
N LEU A 154 4.20 -1.90 -23.87
CA LEU A 154 5.62 -1.98 -24.22
C LEU A 154 6.19 -3.39 -23.98
N TYR A 155 5.77 -4.07 -22.92
CA TYR A 155 6.15 -5.45 -22.63
C TYR A 155 5.79 -6.38 -23.81
N LYS A 156 4.54 -6.28 -24.29
CA LYS A 156 4.06 -7.06 -25.44
C LYS A 156 4.80 -6.70 -26.73
N GLU A 157 5.00 -5.41 -27.00
CA GLU A 157 5.72 -4.93 -28.20
C GLU A 157 7.17 -5.41 -28.24
N ARG A 158 7.81 -5.56 -27.07
CA ARG A 158 9.19 -6.06 -26.93
C ARG A 158 9.29 -7.59 -26.91
N GLY A 159 8.18 -8.30 -27.13
CA GLY A 159 8.17 -9.77 -27.21
C GLY A 159 8.01 -10.48 -25.87
N GLY A 160 7.51 -9.80 -24.84
CA GLY A 160 7.13 -10.42 -23.57
C GLY A 160 6.15 -11.58 -23.77
N VAL A 161 6.46 -12.72 -23.16
CA VAL A 161 5.74 -13.99 -23.40
C VAL A 161 4.68 -14.25 -22.33
N LEU A 162 4.96 -13.85 -21.09
CA LEU A 162 4.08 -14.11 -19.96
C LEU A 162 2.96 -13.07 -19.85
N LEU A 163 1.95 -13.35 -19.05
CA LEU A 163 0.90 -12.37 -18.82
C LEU A 163 1.39 -11.35 -17.78
N PHE A 164 1.47 -10.08 -18.18
CA PHE A 164 1.57 -8.96 -17.25
C PHE A 164 0.19 -8.29 -17.16
N ASP A 165 -0.47 -8.41 -16.01
CA ASP A 165 -1.77 -7.79 -15.77
C ASP A 165 -1.60 -6.37 -15.20
N PRO A 166 -1.93 -5.32 -15.97
CA PRO A 166 -1.81 -3.95 -15.49
C PRO A 166 -2.71 -3.64 -14.28
N ALA A 167 -3.78 -4.42 -14.05
CA ALA A 167 -4.75 -4.21 -12.97
C ALA A 167 -4.47 -5.05 -11.71
N ALA A 168 -3.44 -5.90 -11.70
CA ALA A 168 -3.15 -6.81 -10.59
C ALA A 168 -2.61 -6.12 -9.32
N LEU A 169 -2.31 -4.82 -9.37
CA LEU A 169 -1.72 -4.07 -8.26
C LEU A 169 -2.58 -2.85 -7.94
N GLU A 170 -2.99 -2.70 -6.68
CA GLU A 170 -3.54 -1.45 -6.15
C GLU A 170 -2.45 -0.55 -5.60
N LEU A 171 -2.65 0.76 -5.74
CA LEU A 171 -1.72 1.74 -5.21
C LEU A 171 -1.95 1.93 -3.70
N VAL A 172 -1.11 1.27 -2.91
CA VAL A 172 -1.25 1.20 -1.46
C VAL A 172 0.00 1.68 -0.75
N LEU A 173 -0.16 2.52 0.27
CA LEU A 173 0.89 2.95 1.19
C LEU A 173 0.78 2.19 2.52
N PRO A 174 1.70 1.25 2.84
CA PRO A 174 1.76 0.61 4.15
C PRO A 174 2.08 1.63 5.24
N VAL A 175 1.33 1.57 6.34
CA VAL A 175 1.49 2.50 7.48
C VAL A 175 1.96 1.78 8.73
N ALA A 176 1.29 0.68 9.09
CA ALA A 176 1.59 -0.05 10.31
C ALA A 176 1.27 -1.54 10.17
N SER A 177 2.06 -2.40 10.80
CA SER A 177 1.81 -3.86 10.87
C SER A 177 2.00 -4.38 12.29
N SER A 178 1.33 -5.50 12.62
CA SER A 178 1.58 -6.25 13.85
C SER A 178 2.93 -6.96 13.89
N ASP A 179 3.60 -7.09 12.75
CA ASP A 179 4.89 -7.74 12.58
C ASP A 179 5.79 -6.97 11.61
N ALA A 180 7.06 -7.34 11.53
CA ALA A 180 8.06 -6.68 10.70
C ALA A 180 8.06 -7.15 9.23
N ASP A 181 7.31 -8.21 8.90
CA ASP A 181 7.34 -8.82 7.57
C ASP A 181 6.36 -8.11 6.63
N PHE A 182 6.70 -6.88 6.25
CA PHE A 182 5.93 -6.10 5.29
C PHE A 182 5.92 -6.71 3.89
N ALA A 183 6.98 -7.41 3.50
CA ALA A 183 7.09 -8.04 2.18
C ALA A 183 6.08 -9.18 2.02
N GLY A 184 5.88 -9.99 3.06
CA GLY A 184 4.91 -11.09 3.05
C GLY A 184 3.44 -10.70 2.94
N TRP A 185 3.11 -9.41 2.81
CA TRP A 185 1.75 -8.93 2.50
C TRP A 185 1.48 -8.80 1.01
N TRP A 186 2.50 -8.91 0.15
CA TRP A 186 2.40 -8.67 -1.28
C TRP A 186 2.40 -10.00 -2.08
N PRO A 187 1.66 -10.07 -3.21
CA PRO A 187 0.74 -9.06 -3.73
C PRO A 187 -0.48 -8.83 -2.81
N LEU A 188 -0.76 -7.56 -2.50
CA LEU A 188 -1.80 -7.20 -1.55
C LEU A 188 -3.14 -7.04 -2.27
N GLU A 189 -4.02 -8.02 -2.11
CA GLU A 189 -5.41 -7.89 -2.55
C GLU A 189 -6.17 -6.98 -1.59
N VAL A 190 -6.80 -5.92 -2.11
CA VAL A 190 -7.60 -4.97 -1.33
C VAL A 190 -9.08 -5.22 -1.59
N ASP A 191 -9.83 -5.59 -0.55
CA ASP A 191 -11.29 -5.57 -0.61
C ASP A 191 -11.76 -4.23 -0.04
N ARG A 192 -12.06 -3.26 -0.91
CA ARG A 192 -12.44 -1.91 -0.45
C ARG A 192 -13.73 -1.87 0.36
N VAL A 193 -14.59 -2.88 0.29
CA VAL A 193 -15.82 -2.96 1.10
C VAL A 193 -15.49 -3.44 2.51
N VAL A 194 -14.57 -4.40 2.62
CA VAL A 194 -14.21 -5.02 3.89
C VAL A 194 -13.05 -4.28 4.57
N ASP A 195 -12.02 -3.89 3.83
CA ASP A 195 -10.77 -3.38 4.38
C ASP A 195 -10.84 -1.88 4.68
N CYS A 196 -11.51 -1.06 3.86
CA CYS A 196 -11.64 0.38 4.13
C CYS A 196 -12.45 0.62 5.42
N ARG A 197 -11.81 1.22 6.42
CA ARG A 197 -12.44 1.47 7.72
C ARG A 197 -12.74 2.94 7.98
N ALA A 198 -11.91 3.83 7.48
CA ALA A 198 -12.06 5.26 7.72
C ALA A 198 -11.73 6.10 6.48
N PRO A 199 -12.43 7.22 6.28
CA PRO A 199 -12.05 8.18 5.25
C PRO A 199 -10.74 8.89 5.63
N ILE A 200 -10.06 9.43 4.63
CA ILE A 200 -8.93 10.34 4.79
C ILE A 200 -9.41 11.77 4.50
N THR A 201 -9.01 12.74 5.34
CA THR A 201 -9.40 14.17 5.24
C THR A 201 -8.20 15.09 5.26
#